data_AF-A0A2A6D2K4-F1
#
_entry.id   AF-A0A2A6D2K4-F1
#
_cell.length_a   1.000
_cell.length_b   1.000
_cell.length_c   1.000
_cell.angle_alpha   90.00
_cell.angle_beta   90.00
_cell.angle_gamma   90.00
#
_symmetry.space_group_name_H-M   'P 1'
#
loop_
_entity.id
_entity.type
_entity.pdbx_description
1 polymer ?
#
loop_
_entity_poly.entity_id
_entity_poly.type
_entity_poly.pdbx_seq_one_letter_code
_entity_poly.pdbx_strand_id
1 'polypeptide(L)'
;MQVQSEDITVAWGQQPHHLDQQYGRWRLAVFQDVQEAIDSSKLYFLYDPDADERSMTTGSRKGGASIVVFDLNLRCFVAELPITVFGRRGKPKFLFALKAPASSGGTSFVFVSESEGNGGMYQLHVSRIDLWQDGLSIADNRPLLSQPMNVAGDYICTMREDAPEMVVMANPGLQVWRVDALAAGPSQPNYFTVPGAELRHFYDGFLSMGSVYLLSAFADGNLDYTRVHVLSLENPGQINTHTCHADPARGMPPARQQAAIDSTSGYILVAGGEIDYGGNVQRLSDYWVLDLTSFQWQQVPSSMPIPLIEPRLTTTYSGNVYLWGDFDQPLPGMPHGTHLRILRIRGFGQKAAPPSYDAATSASPYPSVTPSPTYPSQPIAPYPQSAPAHPPAGQNAPAYPSYAPNPAAGYSAPGAMPQQGAYQAPGPSYGGDYPRQDGQGYHAPPGQQAYYPPQEKKKKDCSIM
;
A
#
# COMPACT_ATOMS: atom_id res chain seq x y z
N MET A 1 -14.26 -14.04 -9.10
CA MET A 1 -13.92 -13.52 -7.75
C MET A 1 -15.06 -12.61 -7.29
N GLN A 2 -15.61 -12.79 -6.09
CA GLN A 2 -16.68 -11.94 -5.55
C GLN A 2 -16.10 -11.09 -4.42
N VAL A 3 -15.64 -9.89 -4.76
CA VAL A 3 -15.00 -8.97 -3.82
C VAL A 3 -16.03 -8.02 -3.22
N GLN A 4 -16.02 -7.91 -1.90
CA GLN A 4 -16.84 -6.97 -1.14
C GLN A 4 -15.94 -5.93 -0.47
N SER A 5 -16.25 -4.65 -0.67
CA SER A 5 -15.52 -3.54 -0.08
C SER A 5 -16.46 -2.75 0.83
N GLU A 6 -16.06 -2.59 2.08
CA GLU A 6 -16.81 -1.86 3.10
C GLU A 6 -15.95 -0.73 3.66
N ASP A 7 -16.51 0.47 3.76
CA ASP A 7 -15.89 1.53 4.54
C ASP A 7 -16.16 1.31 6.04
N ILE A 8 -15.09 1.05 6.77
CA ILE A 8 -15.14 0.73 8.21
C ILE A 8 -14.72 1.90 9.08
N THR A 9 -14.53 3.07 8.50
CA THR A 9 -14.42 4.30 9.29
C THR A 9 -15.80 4.80 9.72
N VAL A 10 -15.86 5.95 10.40
CA VAL A 10 -17.15 6.53 10.78
C VAL A 10 -17.97 6.79 9.52
N ALA A 11 -19.13 6.16 9.47
CA ALA A 11 -20.06 6.26 8.37
C ALA A 11 -20.59 7.70 8.26
N TRP A 12 -20.80 8.16 7.03
CA TRP A 12 -21.35 9.48 6.75
C TRP A 12 -22.67 9.71 7.51
N GLY A 13 -22.76 10.80 8.26
CA GLY A 13 -23.96 11.19 9.01
C GLY A 13 -24.21 10.45 10.32
N GLN A 14 -23.30 9.59 10.77
CA GLN A 14 -23.38 8.96 12.11
C GLN A 14 -22.64 9.81 13.14
N GLN A 15 -23.15 9.84 14.38
CA GLN A 15 -22.39 10.45 15.48
C GLN A 15 -21.10 9.64 15.72
N PRO A 16 -19.94 10.31 15.85
CA PRO A 16 -18.69 9.66 16.23
C PRO A 16 -18.82 8.97 17.59
N HIS A 17 -18.05 7.92 17.82
CA HIS A 17 -18.02 7.24 19.11
C HIS A 17 -17.45 8.19 20.18
N HIS A 18 -17.84 8.07 21.45
CA HIS A 18 -17.39 9.00 22.49
C HIS A 18 -15.85 9.04 22.66
N LEU A 19 -15.17 7.91 22.36
CA LEU A 19 -13.71 7.83 22.35
C LEU A 19 -13.04 8.71 21.28
N ASP A 20 -13.77 9.15 20.24
CA ASP A 20 -13.25 10.10 19.27
C ASP A 20 -12.93 11.47 19.92
N GLN A 21 -13.52 11.80 21.07
CA GLN A 21 -13.12 12.99 21.83
C GLN A 21 -11.67 12.90 22.33
N GLN A 22 -11.22 11.69 22.65
CA GLN A 22 -9.87 11.45 23.17
C GLN A 22 -8.89 11.06 22.06
N TYR A 23 -9.31 10.23 21.11
CA TYR A 23 -8.44 9.61 20.11
C TYR A 23 -8.75 10.03 18.66
N GLY A 24 -9.75 10.89 18.44
CA GLY A 24 -10.15 11.32 17.10
C GLY A 24 -9.08 12.08 16.32
N ARG A 25 -8.07 12.63 17.02
CA ARG A 25 -6.89 13.28 16.38
C ARG A 25 -6.17 12.35 15.39
N TRP A 26 -6.22 11.04 15.62
CA TRP A 26 -5.57 10.03 14.78
C TRP A 26 -6.23 9.84 13.42
N ARG A 27 -7.45 10.37 13.23
CA ARG A 27 -8.10 10.43 11.91
C ARG A 27 -7.43 11.43 10.96
N LEU A 28 -6.58 12.30 11.50
CA LEU A 28 -5.82 13.33 10.81
C LEU A 28 -4.32 13.02 10.92
N ALA A 29 -3.92 11.76 11.03
CA ALA A 29 -2.51 11.38 11.14
C ALA A 29 -2.10 10.61 9.89
N VAL A 30 -0.84 10.79 9.51
CA VAL A 30 -0.17 9.95 8.51
C VAL A 30 0.50 8.77 9.21
N PHE A 31 0.29 7.57 8.66
CA PHE A 31 0.83 6.33 9.19
C PHE A 31 1.80 5.70 8.20
N GLN A 32 2.80 5.00 8.71
CA GLN A 32 3.77 4.28 7.90
C GLN A 32 3.21 2.92 7.46
N ASP A 33 2.52 2.23 8.37
CA ASP A 33 2.10 0.84 8.21
C ASP A 33 0.84 0.54 9.03
N VAL A 34 0.14 -0.53 8.69
CA VAL A 34 -1.06 -1.02 9.38
C VAL A 34 -1.03 -2.53 9.43
N GLN A 35 -1.38 -3.11 10.58
CA GLN A 35 -1.48 -4.55 10.76
C GLN A 35 -2.77 -4.94 11.49
N GLU A 36 -3.36 -6.09 11.15
CA GLU A 36 -4.53 -6.63 11.83
C GLU A 36 -4.14 -7.47 13.06
N ALA A 37 -4.95 -7.38 14.11
CA ALA A 37 -4.86 -8.27 15.25
C ALA A 37 -5.04 -9.74 14.86
N ILE A 38 -4.40 -10.64 15.60
CA ILE A 38 -4.55 -12.09 15.38
C ILE A 38 -6.01 -12.57 15.56
N ASP A 39 -6.81 -11.87 16.35
CA ASP A 39 -8.22 -12.15 16.59
C ASP A 39 -9.17 -11.35 15.68
N SER A 40 -8.63 -10.59 14.72
CA SER A 40 -9.38 -9.72 13.80
C SER A 40 -10.27 -8.67 14.48
N SER A 41 -9.99 -8.31 15.75
CA SER A 41 -10.79 -7.31 16.48
C SER A 41 -10.27 -5.89 16.32
N LYS A 42 -8.99 -5.71 15.99
CA LYS A 42 -8.29 -4.41 15.94
C LYS A 42 -7.37 -4.28 14.74
N LEU A 43 -7.08 -3.04 14.39
CA LEU A 43 -5.99 -2.64 13.52
C LEU A 43 -4.97 -1.84 14.33
N TYR A 44 -3.70 -2.02 14.01
CA TYR A 44 -2.56 -1.39 14.64
C TYR A 44 -1.83 -0.54 13.60
N PHE A 45 -1.92 0.77 13.77
CA PHE A 45 -1.34 1.75 12.86
C PHE A 45 0.02 2.20 13.40
N LEU A 46 1.08 2.05 12.60
CA LEU A 46 2.42 2.54 12.96
C LEU A 46 2.54 4.03 12.67
N TYR A 47 2.72 4.83 13.71
CA TYR A 47 2.80 6.28 13.61
C TYR A 47 4.25 6.78 13.67
N ASP A 48 4.68 7.50 12.62
CA ASP A 48 5.94 8.26 12.59
C ASP A 48 5.63 9.77 12.73
N PRO A 49 6.00 10.41 13.85
CA PRO A 49 5.73 11.83 14.07
C PRO A 49 6.45 12.75 13.08
N ASP A 50 7.61 12.35 12.57
CA ASP A 50 8.38 13.17 11.63
C ASP A 50 7.79 13.10 10.21
N ALA A 51 7.21 11.96 9.82
CA ALA A 51 6.48 11.84 8.56
C ALA A 51 5.19 12.67 8.60
N ASP A 52 4.41 12.54 9.67
CA ASP A 52 3.16 13.28 9.85
C ASP A 52 3.36 14.80 9.81
N GLU A 53 4.38 15.32 10.50
CA GLU A 53 4.71 16.75 10.48
C GLU A 53 5.13 17.25 9.08
N ARG A 54 5.77 16.40 8.26
CA ARG A 54 6.23 16.75 6.92
C ARG A 54 5.17 16.58 5.84
N SER A 55 4.14 15.77 6.09
CA SER A 55 3.08 15.48 5.11
C SER A 55 2.36 16.74 4.61
N MET A 56 2.27 17.77 5.47
CA MET A 56 1.57 19.05 5.22
C MET A 56 0.06 18.91 4.88
N THR A 57 -0.45 17.69 4.64
CA THR A 57 -1.86 17.38 4.31
C THR A 57 -2.77 17.34 5.54
N THR A 58 -2.23 16.93 6.69
CA THR A 58 -3.02 16.70 7.92
C THR A 58 -2.62 17.62 9.09
N GLY A 59 -1.75 18.59 8.85
CA GLY A 59 -1.30 19.59 9.83
C GLY A 59 -0.04 19.19 10.61
N SER A 60 -0.03 19.46 11.93
CA SER A 60 1.11 19.22 12.83
C SER A 60 1.14 17.79 13.38
N ARG A 61 2.29 17.32 13.89
CA ARG A 61 2.41 16.05 14.64
C ARG A 61 1.29 15.86 15.69
N LYS A 62 0.73 14.66 15.79
CA LYS A 62 -0.36 14.27 16.71
C LYS A 62 0.11 13.59 18.00
N GLY A 63 1.36 13.16 18.07
CA GLY A 63 1.92 12.47 19.24
C GLY A 63 3.40 12.13 19.08
N GLY A 64 3.89 11.23 19.95
CA GLY A 64 5.20 10.58 19.78
C GLY A 64 5.08 9.28 18.97
N ALA A 65 6.22 8.70 18.59
CA ALA A 65 6.26 7.41 17.92
C ALA A 65 5.48 6.34 18.72
N SER A 66 4.52 5.72 18.06
CA SER A 66 3.56 4.82 18.72
C SER A 66 2.92 3.86 17.73
N ILE A 67 2.32 2.80 18.27
CA ILE A 67 1.32 2.00 17.58
C ILE A 67 -0.05 2.49 18.04
N VAL A 68 -0.86 2.98 17.11
CA VAL A 68 -2.20 3.52 17.40
C VAL A 68 -3.24 2.44 17.11
N VAL A 69 -4.14 2.21 18.05
CA VAL A 69 -5.10 1.09 18.00
C VAL A 69 -6.45 1.58 17.49
N PHE A 70 -6.93 0.98 16.41
CA PHE A 70 -8.28 1.16 15.88
C PHE A 70 -9.10 -0.09 16.17
N ASP A 71 -10.23 0.05 16.87
CA ASP A 71 -11.13 -1.06 17.17
C ASP A 71 -12.13 -1.25 16.03
N LEU A 72 -12.18 -2.45 15.45
CA LEU A 72 -13.01 -2.75 14.27
C LEU A 72 -14.51 -2.84 14.60
N ASN A 73 -14.86 -3.16 15.85
CA ASN A 73 -16.25 -3.23 16.29
C ASN A 73 -16.78 -1.82 16.58
N LEU A 74 -15.98 -1.00 17.26
CA LEU A 74 -16.34 0.39 17.58
C LEU A 74 -16.13 1.35 16.41
N ARG A 75 -15.33 0.98 15.40
CA ARG A 75 -14.98 1.81 14.23
C ARG A 75 -14.32 3.14 14.61
N CYS A 76 -13.51 3.14 15.66
CA CYS A 76 -12.78 4.31 16.13
C CYS A 76 -11.43 3.94 16.74
N PHE A 77 -10.57 4.95 16.90
CA PHE A 77 -9.32 4.80 17.63
C PHE A 77 -9.60 4.73 19.14
N VAL A 78 -8.90 3.83 19.83
CA VAL A 78 -9.18 3.48 21.24
C VAL A 78 -7.96 3.53 22.16
N ALA A 79 -6.75 3.50 21.60
CA ALA A 79 -5.52 3.55 22.39
C ALA A 79 -4.33 4.03 21.55
N GLU A 80 -3.27 4.42 22.25
CA GLU A 80 -1.93 4.64 21.71
C GLU A 80 -0.94 3.85 22.55
N LEU A 81 -0.04 3.11 21.90
CA LEU A 81 0.99 2.30 22.54
C LEU A 81 2.35 2.95 22.24
N PRO A 82 2.95 3.68 23.18
CA PRO A 82 4.26 4.29 22.97
C PRO A 82 5.30 3.21 22.65
N ILE A 83 6.07 3.41 21.58
CA ILE A 83 7.14 2.49 21.20
C ILE A 83 8.50 3.16 21.40
N THR A 84 9.47 2.37 21.84
CA THR A 84 10.86 2.82 21.88
C THR A 84 11.47 2.65 20.50
N VAL A 85 11.92 3.76 19.92
CA VAL A 85 12.63 3.77 18.63
C VAL A 85 14.13 3.85 18.91
N PHE A 86 14.89 2.91 18.36
CA PHE A 86 16.31 2.77 18.67
C PHE A 86 17.19 3.69 17.81
N GLY A 87 18.36 4.06 18.35
CA GLY A 87 19.38 4.82 17.63
C GLY A 87 19.20 6.35 17.65
N ARG A 88 20.20 7.05 17.12
CA ARG A 88 20.20 8.51 17.04
C ARG A 88 19.24 8.95 15.93
N ARG A 89 18.28 9.82 16.26
CA ARG A 89 17.21 10.26 15.33
C ARG A 89 16.46 9.06 14.72
N GLY A 90 16.20 8.06 15.55
CA GLY A 90 15.49 6.85 15.13
C GLY A 90 14.08 7.18 14.62
N LYS A 91 13.64 6.49 13.56
CA LYS A 91 12.30 6.63 12.96
C LYS A 91 11.63 5.27 12.79
N PRO A 92 10.32 5.15 13.10
CA PRO A 92 9.54 3.96 12.75
C PRO A 92 9.45 3.79 11.22
N LYS A 93 9.59 2.56 10.73
CA LYS A 93 9.52 2.28 9.29
C LYS A 93 8.46 1.25 8.93
N PHE A 94 8.49 0.08 9.56
CA PHE A 94 7.62 -1.04 9.22
C PHE A 94 7.12 -1.79 10.45
N LEU A 95 5.92 -2.35 10.35
CA LEU A 95 5.32 -3.21 11.35
C LEU A 95 4.73 -4.42 10.63
N PHE A 96 5.16 -5.63 10.98
CA PHE A 96 4.66 -6.87 10.36
C PHE A 96 3.96 -7.73 11.41
N ALA A 97 2.72 -8.14 11.16
CA ALA A 97 2.05 -9.11 12.01
C ALA A 97 2.72 -10.48 11.94
N LEU A 98 2.70 -11.22 13.05
CA LEU A 98 3.09 -12.64 13.10
C LEU A 98 1.85 -13.51 13.26
N LYS A 99 1.85 -14.69 12.60
CA LYS A 99 0.80 -15.70 12.81
C LYS A 99 0.87 -16.35 14.20
N ALA A 100 2.04 -16.29 14.83
CA ALA A 100 2.24 -16.81 16.18
C ALA A 100 1.73 -15.78 17.20
N PRO A 101 0.88 -16.17 18.15
CA PRO A 101 0.49 -15.27 19.23
C PRO A 101 1.70 -14.94 20.13
N ALA A 102 1.60 -13.83 20.85
CA ALA A 102 2.48 -13.54 21.96
C ALA A 102 2.29 -14.57 23.08
N SER A 103 3.32 -14.81 23.90
CA SER A 103 3.21 -15.67 25.10
C SER A 103 2.22 -15.11 26.13
N SER A 104 2.00 -13.79 26.11
CA SER A 104 0.98 -13.05 26.86
C SER A 104 -0.44 -13.22 26.30
N GLY A 105 -0.62 -13.98 25.22
CA GLY A 105 -1.92 -14.26 24.58
C GLY A 105 -2.41 -13.20 23.59
N GLY A 106 -1.69 -12.09 23.44
CA GLY A 106 -2.01 -11.03 22.49
C GLY A 106 -1.44 -11.23 21.08
N THR A 107 -1.56 -10.19 20.26
CA THR A 107 -0.91 -10.14 18.93
C THR A 107 0.59 -9.90 19.10
N SER A 108 1.40 -10.45 18.19
CA SER A 108 2.84 -10.16 18.12
C SER A 108 3.22 -9.58 16.76
N PHE A 109 4.23 -8.72 16.77
CA PHE A 109 4.72 -8.01 15.59
C PHE A 109 6.24 -8.07 15.50
N VAL A 110 6.74 -7.95 14.28
CA VAL A 110 8.10 -7.47 14.02
C VAL A 110 8.04 -5.99 13.71
N PHE A 111 8.80 -5.20 14.47
CA PHE A 111 8.93 -3.77 14.31
C PHE A 111 10.32 -3.41 13.79
N VAL A 112 10.35 -2.60 12.72
CA VAL A 112 11.57 -2.08 12.11
C VAL A 112 11.66 -0.57 12.33
N SER A 113 12.80 -0.13 12.86
CA SER A 113 13.16 1.29 12.93
C SER A 113 14.48 1.57 12.25
N GLU A 114 14.62 2.76 11.68
CA GLU A 114 15.82 3.24 11.03
C GLU A 114 16.49 4.34 11.86
N SER A 115 17.81 4.34 11.95
CA SER A 115 18.59 5.46 12.49
C SER A 115 19.76 5.86 11.59
N GLU A 116 20.27 7.08 11.78
CA GLU A 116 21.48 7.54 11.08
C GLU A 116 22.70 6.69 11.50
N GLY A 117 23.36 6.06 10.53
CA GLY A 117 24.62 5.35 10.71
C GLY A 117 25.84 6.20 10.35
N ASN A 118 27.03 5.59 10.47
CA ASN A 118 28.28 6.24 10.06
C ASN A 118 28.43 6.24 8.53
N GLY A 119 29.10 7.27 7.99
CA GLY A 119 29.49 7.31 6.57
C GLY A 119 28.31 7.42 5.58
N GLY A 120 27.16 7.94 6.02
CA GLY A 120 25.97 8.10 5.16
C GLY A 120 25.15 6.82 4.97
N MET A 121 25.44 5.76 5.73
CA MET A 121 24.62 4.54 5.80
C MET A 121 23.46 4.71 6.78
N TYR A 122 22.43 3.89 6.61
CA TYR A 122 21.34 3.75 7.57
C TYR A 122 21.53 2.50 8.41
N GLN A 123 21.05 2.55 9.65
CA GLN A 123 21.03 1.42 10.58
C GLN A 123 19.60 0.95 10.79
N LEU A 124 19.31 -0.27 10.36
CA LEU A 124 18.03 -0.92 10.59
C LEU A 124 18.08 -1.72 11.90
N HIS A 125 17.20 -1.36 12.83
CA HIS A 125 16.95 -2.08 14.06
C HIS A 125 15.68 -2.90 13.88
N VAL A 126 15.73 -4.15 14.32
CA VAL A 126 14.60 -5.07 14.20
C VAL A 126 14.30 -5.62 15.59
N SER A 127 13.05 -5.52 16.00
CA SER A 127 12.57 -5.95 17.30
C SER A 127 11.27 -6.73 17.17
N ARG A 128 11.01 -7.60 18.14
CA ARG A 128 9.71 -8.23 18.32
C ARG A 128 8.96 -7.51 19.42
N ILE A 129 7.73 -7.11 19.10
CA ILE A 129 6.78 -6.51 20.04
C ILE A 129 5.69 -7.54 20.32
N ASP A 130 5.51 -7.89 21.58
CA ASP A 130 4.44 -8.78 22.04
C ASP A 130 3.43 -7.93 22.83
N LEU A 131 2.14 -8.05 22.51
CA LEU A 131 1.06 -7.36 23.23
C LEU A 131 0.41 -8.25 24.29
N TRP A 132 -0.18 -7.64 25.31
CA TRP A 132 -1.11 -8.34 26.21
C TRP A 132 -2.38 -8.77 25.46
N GLN A 133 -3.13 -9.72 26.05
CA GLN A 133 -4.34 -10.29 25.45
C GLN A 133 -5.40 -9.23 25.06
N ASP A 134 -5.47 -8.11 25.78
CA ASP A 134 -6.39 -7.02 25.46
C ASP A 134 -6.04 -6.25 24.17
N GLY A 135 -4.79 -6.38 23.70
CA GLY A 135 -4.25 -5.63 22.57
C GLY A 135 -4.08 -4.13 22.85
N LEU A 136 -4.15 -3.71 24.11
CA LEU A 136 -4.13 -2.29 24.51
C LEU A 136 -2.87 -1.91 25.30
N SER A 137 -1.93 -2.85 25.47
CA SER A 137 -0.64 -2.58 26.10
C SER A 137 0.45 -3.52 25.60
N ILE A 138 1.69 -3.01 25.57
CA ILE A 138 2.89 -3.79 25.20
C ILE A 138 3.31 -4.64 26.41
N ALA A 139 3.44 -5.95 26.19
CA ALA A 139 3.93 -6.89 27.18
C ALA A 139 5.46 -7.03 27.13
N ASP A 140 6.02 -7.06 25.93
CA ASP A 140 7.47 -7.15 25.71
C ASP A 140 7.87 -6.43 24.42
N ASN A 141 9.08 -5.89 24.40
CA ASN A 141 9.74 -5.35 23.21
C ASN A 141 11.22 -5.71 23.26
N ARG A 142 11.62 -6.67 22.43
CA ARG A 142 12.98 -7.22 22.45
C ARG A 142 13.66 -7.14 21.09
N PRO A 143 14.96 -6.80 21.02
CA PRO A 143 15.70 -6.83 19.77
C PRO A 143 15.82 -8.27 19.24
N LEU A 144 15.70 -8.41 17.91
CA LEU A 144 15.94 -9.67 17.19
C LEU A 144 17.36 -9.77 16.65
N LEU A 145 18.05 -8.62 16.50
CA LEU A 145 19.40 -8.56 15.98
C LEU A 145 20.41 -8.21 17.07
N SER A 146 21.52 -8.94 17.08
CA SER A 146 22.65 -8.68 17.98
C SER A 146 23.36 -7.36 17.68
N GLN A 147 23.26 -6.85 16.44
CA GLN A 147 23.71 -5.55 15.98
C GLN A 147 22.76 -5.03 14.89
N PRO A 148 22.54 -3.71 14.76
CA PRO A 148 21.72 -3.17 13.68
C PRO A 148 22.34 -3.48 12.31
N MET A 149 21.49 -3.71 11.30
CA MET A 149 21.94 -3.93 9.92
C MET A 149 22.32 -2.58 9.30
N ASN A 150 23.53 -2.51 8.74
CA ASN A 150 23.94 -1.32 7.99
C ASN A 150 23.52 -1.50 6.53
N VAL A 151 22.68 -0.60 6.02
CA VAL A 151 22.24 -0.59 4.63
C VAL A 151 22.65 0.72 3.96
N ALA A 152 23.03 0.64 2.68
CA ALA A 152 23.42 1.80 1.90
C ALA A 152 22.33 2.14 0.88
N GLY A 153 21.65 3.27 1.08
CA GLY A 153 20.61 3.74 0.16
C GLY A 153 19.30 2.97 0.30
N ASP A 154 18.69 2.62 -0.83
CA ASP A 154 17.37 2.00 -0.90
C ASP A 154 17.36 0.58 -0.34
N TYR A 155 16.30 0.23 0.39
CA TYR A 155 16.08 -1.09 0.97
C TYR A 155 14.59 -1.41 1.02
N ILE A 156 14.26 -2.69 0.89
CA ILE A 156 12.92 -3.25 1.03
C ILE A 156 12.91 -4.14 2.26
N CYS A 157 11.92 -3.98 3.14
CA CYS A 157 11.64 -4.91 4.23
C CYS A 157 10.29 -5.56 3.99
N THR A 158 10.18 -6.86 4.18
CA THR A 158 8.92 -7.60 4.00
C THR A 158 8.95 -8.88 4.85
N MET A 159 7.78 -9.43 5.17
CA MET A 159 7.64 -10.62 6.01
C MET A 159 7.23 -11.82 5.15
N ARG A 160 7.87 -12.97 5.37
CA ARG A 160 7.45 -14.22 4.74
C ARG A 160 6.06 -14.61 5.24
N GLU A 161 5.17 -14.93 4.31
CA GLU A 161 3.88 -15.51 4.67
C GLU A 161 4.01 -16.99 5.06
N ASP A 162 5.06 -17.67 4.62
CA ASP A 162 5.28 -19.11 4.76
C ASP A 162 6.24 -19.46 5.91
N ALA A 163 7.11 -18.56 6.33
CA ALA A 163 7.98 -18.76 7.49
C ALA A 163 7.95 -17.52 8.39
N PRO A 164 8.24 -17.64 9.70
CA PRO A 164 8.31 -16.48 10.57
C PRO A 164 9.66 -15.76 10.39
N GLU A 165 9.96 -15.35 9.16
CA GLU A 165 11.19 -14.64 8.84
C GLU A 165 10.88 -13.33 8.15
N MET A 166 11.49 -12.26 8.64
CA MET A 166 11.54 -10.99 7.91
C MET A 166 12.68 -11.04 6.91
N VAL A 167 12.41 -10.63 5.68
CA VAL A 167 13.41 -10.48 4.62
C VAL A 167 13.73 -9.00 4.45
N VAL A 168 15.02 -8.69 4.45
CA VAL A 168 15.52 -7.36 4.09
C VAL A 168 16.32 -7.49 2.82
N MET A 169 16.04 -6.62 1.85
CA MET A 169 16.84 -6.48 0.65
C MET A 169 17.46 -5.10 0.61
N ALA A 170 18.74 -4.97 0.25
CA ALA A 170 19.38 -3.66 0.10
C ALA A 170 20.50 -3.65 -0.94
N ASN A 171 20.95 -2.45 -1.30
CA ASN A 171 22.14 -2.20 -2.12
C ASN A 171 23.38 -1.93 -1.23
N PRO A 172 24.62 -1.95 -1.77
CA PRO A 172 25.03 -2.29 -3.14
C PRO A 172 25.09 -3.79 -3.41
N GLY A 173 24.81 -4.18 -4.67
CA GLY A 173 24.81 -5.57 -5.14
C GLY A 173 23.81 -6.42 -4.37
N LEU A 174 22.56 -6.51 -4.86
CA LEU A 174 21.37 -7.00 -4.15
C LEU A 174 21.70 -7.99 -3.04
N GLN A 175 21.68 -7.45 -1.83
CA GLN A 175 21.94 -8.15 -0.58
C GLN A 175 20.61 -8.57 0.01
N VAL A 176 20.52 -9.82 0.48
CA VAL A 176 19.29 -10.36 1.07
C VAL A 176 19.61 -10.94 2.43
N TRP A 177 18.97 -10.39 3.47
CA TRP A 177 19.02 -10.90 4.83
C TRP A 177 17.69 -11.55 5.20
N ARG A 178 17.75 -12.63 5.97
CA ARG A 178 16.60 -13.29 6.60
C ARG A 178 16.78 -13.23 8.12
N VAL A 179 15.83 -12.60 8.78
CA VAL A 179 15.79 -12.41 10.24
C VAL A 179 14.71 -13.33 10.81
N ASP A 180 15.09 -14.25 11.69
CA ASP A 180 14.14 -15.10 12.41
C ASP A 180 13.33 -14.27 13.42
N ALA A 181 12.01 -14.18 13.19
CA ALA A 181 11.09 -13.40 14.01
C ALA A 181 10.69 -14.12 15.31
N LEU A 182 10.94 -15.42 15.44
CA LEU A 182 10.68 -16.20 16.65
C LEU A 182 11.95 -16.47 17.46
N ALA A 183 13.08 -15.89 17.08
CA ALA A 183 14.33 -16.05 17.81
C ALA A 183 14.15 -15.76 19.31
N ALA A 184 14.65 -16.67 20.15
CA ALA A 184 14.55 -16.55 21.61
C ALA A 184 15.37 -15.36 22.16
N GLY A 185 16.34 -14.87 21.39
CA GLY A 185 17.12 -13.70 21.72
C GLY A 185 17.83 -13.14 20.47
N PRO A 186 18.57 -12.03 20.64
CA PRO A 186 19.24 -11.37 19.53
C PRO A 186 20.22 -12.29 18.81
N SER A 187 20.11 -12.39 17.49
CA SER A 187 20.94 -13.28 16.67
C SER A 187 21.57 -12.52 15.49
N GLN A 188 22.35 -13.23 14.68
CA GLN A 188 22.85 -12.73 13.39
C GLN A 188 21.93 -13.25 12.28
N PRO A 189 21.55 -12.41 11.30
CA PRO A 189 20.66 -12.84 10.24
C PRO A 189 21.37 -13.77 9.25
N ASN A 190 20.61 -14.67 8.63
CA ASN A 190 21.09 -15.42 7.47
C ASN A 190 21.20 -14.48 6.27
N TYR A 191 22.20 -14.65 5.41
CA TYR A 191 22.50 -13.69 4.35
C TYR A 191 22.99 -14.35 3.07
N PHE A 192 22.61 -13.78 1.92
CA PHE A 192 23.21 -14.07 0.62
C PHE A 192 23.16 -12.84 -0.30
N THR A 193 23.92 -12.88 -1.39
CA THR A 193 23.89 -11.86 -2.44
C THR A 193 23.37 -12.44 -3.74
N VAL A 194 22.81 -11.57 -4.58
CA VAL A 194 22.40 -11.90 -5.94
C VAL A 194 23.33 -11.17 -6.92
N PRO A 195 24.26 -11.88 -7.58
CA PRO A 195 25.23 -11.25 -8.49
C PRO A 195 24.54 -10.51 -9.63
N GLY A 196 25.00 -9.27 -9.92
CA GLY A 196 24.53 -8.47 -11.05
C GLY A 196 23.13 -7.85 -10.90
N ALA A 197 22.48 -8.02 -9.75
CA ALA A 197 21.19 -7.40 -9.44
C ALA A 197 21.35 -6.21 -8.48
N GLU A 198 20.49 -5.21 -8.61
CA GLU A 198 20.41 -4.05 -7.72
C GLU A 198 18.95 -3.62 -7.58
N LEU A 199 18.55 -3.16 -6.39
CA LEU A 199 17.15 -2.79 -6.13
C LEU A 199 16.64 -1.67 -7.01
N ARG A 200 17.53 -0.76 -7.45
CA ARG A 200 17.14 0.38 -8.29
C ARG A 200 16.53 -0.04 -9.64
N HIS A 201 16.78 -1.27 -10.09
CA HIS A 201 16.22 -1.82 -11.32
C HIS A 201 14.74 -2.19 -11.21
N PHE A 202 14.22 -2.33 -9.99
CA PHE A 202 12.86 -2.78 -9.73
C PHE A 202 12.01 -1.62 -9.21
N TYR A 203 10.71 -1.69 -9.41
CA TYR A 203 9.75 -0.74 -8.84
C TYR A 203 9.64 -0.95 -7.33
N ASP A 204 9.31 -2.18 -6.92
CA ASP A 204 9.15 -2.62 -5.54
C ASP A 204 9.26 -4.16 -5.46
N GLY A 205 9.21 -4.74 -4.25
CA GLY A 205 9.37 -6.18 -4.02
C GLY A 205 8.39 -6.73 -2.98
N PHE A 206 7.72 -7.82 -3.34
CA PHE A 206 6.66 -8.44 -2.55
C PHE A 206 6.96 -9.92 -2.28
N LEU A 207 6.53 -10.46 -1.14
CA LEU A 207 6.75 -11.87 -0.80
C LEU A 207 5.47 -12.68 -0.95
N SER A 208 5.55 -13.76 -1.72
CA SER A 208 4.51 -14.77 -1.72
C SER A 208 5.11 -16.14 -2.05
N MET A 209 4.50 -17.22 -1.54
CA MET A 209 4.85 -18.60 -1.90
C MET A 209 6.38 -18.89 -1.82
N GLY A 210 7.05 -18.39 -0.77
CA GLY A 210 8.48 -18.60 -0.54
C GLY A 210 9.42 -17.89 -1.53
N SER A 211 8.91 -16.95 -2.32
CA SER A 211 9.68 -16.20 -3.31
C SER A 211 9.44 -14.69 -3.19
N VAL A 212 10.45 -13.91 -3.55
CA VAL A 212 10.31 -12.47 -3.76
C VAL A 212 9.91 -12.23 -5.21
N TYR A 213 8.82 -11.48 -5.39
CA TYR A 213 8.34 -10.97 -6.67
C TYR A 213 8.67 -9.48 -6.75
N LEU A 214 9.68 -9.16 -7.56
CA LEU A 214 10.13 -7.81 -7.83
C LEU A 214 9.38 -7.28 -9.06
N LEU A 215 8.57 -6.24 -8.87
CA LEU A 215 7.86 -5.60 -9.97
C LEU A 215 8.83 -4.81 -10.84
N SER A 216 8.65 -4.88 -12.16
CA SER A 216 9.49 -4.16 -13.11
C SER A 216 9.20 -2.65 -13.06
N ALA A 217 10.19 -1.83 -13.39
CA ALA A 217 10.03 -0.39 -13.59
C ALA A 217 10.45 0.01 -15.01
N PHE A 218 9.75 0.98 -15.57
CA PHE A 218 10.21 1.72 -16.74
C PHE A 218 11.41 2.62 -16.39
N ALA A 219 12.10 3.13 -17.41
CA ALA A 219 13.29 3.98 -17.22
C ALA A 219 12.99 5.30 -16.50
N ASP A 220 11.74 5.76 -16.53
CA ASP A 220 11.25 6.93 -15.79
C ASP A 220 10.87 6.62 -14.33
N GLY A 221 10.98 5.36 -13.91
CA GLY A 221 10.64 4.90 -12.56
C GLY A 221 9.18 4.49 -12.39
N ASN A 222 8.33 4.60 -13.41
CA ASN A 222 6.95 4.15 -13.34
C ASN A 222 6.85 2.62 -13.35
N LEU A 223 5.79 2.10 -12.72
CA LEU A 223 5.52 0.67 -12.67
C LEU A 223 5.31 0.09 -14.08
N ASP A 224 6.03 -0.98 -14.39
CA ASP A 224 5.89 -1.75 -15.63
C ASP A 224 5.10 -3.03 -15.37
N TYR A 225 3.85 -3.05 -15.80
CA TYR A 225 2.92 -4.18 -15.64
C TYR A 225 3.26 -5.39 -16.51
N THR A 226 4.19 -5.27 -17.46
CA THR A 226 4.43 -6.32 -18.45
C THR A 226 5.38 -7.42 -17.98
N ARG A 227 6.08 -7.21 -16.86
CA ARG A 227 7.11 -8.12 -16.35
C ARG A 227 7.14 -8.16 -14.83
N VAL A 228 7.45 -9.33 -14.30
CA VAL A 228 7.79 -9.53 -12.89
C VAL A 228 9.05 -10.38 -12.80
N HIS A 229 9.88 -10.12 -11.80
CA HIS A 229 11.12 -10.84 -11.58
C HIS A 229 11.05 -11.64 -10.28
N VAL A 230 11.42 -12.91 -10.32
CA VAL A 230 11.23 -13.86 -9.23
C VAL A 230 12.58 -14.27 -8.68
N LEU A 231 12.78 -14.05 -7.39
CA LEU A 231 13.92 -14.52 -6.61
C LEU A 231 13.43 -15.56 -5.59
N SER A 232 13.90 -16.80 -5.73
CA SER A 232 13.64 -17.85 -4.73
C SER A 232 14.48 -17.62 -3.48
N LEU A 233 13.86 -17.72 -2.30
CA LEU A 233 14.58 -17.66 -1.03
C LEU A 233 15.22 -19.02 -0.64
N GLU A 234 14.69 -20.11 -1.18
CA GLU A 234 15.17 -21.48 -0.94
C GLU A 234 16.36 -21.83 -1.85
N ASN A 235 16.36 -21.35 -3.09
CA ASN A 235 17.42 -21.57 -4.08
C ASN A 235 18.07 -20.24 -4.48
N PRO A 236 18.91 -19.66 -3.61
CA PRO A 236 19.53 -18.36 -3.87
C PRO A 236 20.50 -18.44 -5.05
N GLY A 237 20.45 -17.46 -5.95
CA GLY A 237 21.52 -17.27 -6.94
C GLY A 237 21.13 -16.59 -8.25
N GLN A 238 19.87 -16.67 -8.69
CA GLN A 238 19.42 -16.03 -9.92
C GLN A 238 18.01 -15.46 -9.80
N ILE A 239 17.78 -14.38 -10.55
CA ILE A 239 16.46 -13.76 -10.71
C ILE A 239 15.89 -14.21 -12.05
N ASN A 240 14.71 -14.84 -12.02
CA ASN A 240 14.00 -15.26 -13.23
C ASN A 240 13.00 -14.19 -13.64
N THR A 241 13.00 -13.79 -14.91
CA THR A 241 12.04 -12.80 -15.42
C THR A 241 10.89 -13.49 -16.12
N HIS A 242 9.66 -13.12 -15.75
CA HIS A 242 8.44 -13.63 -16.35
C HIS A 242 7.69 -12.50 -17.05
N THR A 243 7.16 -12.78 -18.23
CA THR A 243 6.25 -11.88 -18.93
C THR A 243 4.86 -12.00 -18.33
N CYS A 244 4.26 -10.86 -18.00
CA CYS A 244 2.89 -10.80 -17.55
C CYS A 244 1.95 -10.72 -18.76
N HIS A 245 0.79 -11.36 -18.64
CA HIS A 245 -0.26 -11.38 -19.63
C HIS A 245 -1.43 -10.48 -19.20
N ALA A 246 -2.08 -9.87 -20.18
CA ALA A 246 -3.23 -9.00 -19.95
C ALA A 246 -4.48 -9.78 -19.52
N ASP A 247 -5.42 -9.09 -18.89
CA ASP A 247 -6.78 -9.58 -18.73
C ASP A 247 -7.41 -9.77 -20.14
N PRO A 248 -7.97 -10.94 -20.47
CA PRO A 248 -8.52 -11.23 -21.80
C PRO A 248 -9.65 -10.29 -22.23
N ALA A 249 -10.39 -9.71 -21.28
CA ALA A 249 -11.53 -8.83 -21.54
C ALA A 249 -11.18 -7.34 -21.35
N ARG A 250 -10.18 -7.01 -20.52
CA ARG A 250 -9.91 -5.64 -20.07
C ARG A 250 -8.53 -5.11 -20.42
N GLY A 251 -7.60 -5.97 -20.86
CA GLY A 251 -6.24 -5.55 -21.17
C GLY A 251 -5.34 -5.51 -19.93
N MET A 252 -4.24 -4.74 -20.01
CA MET A 252 -3.35 -4.49 -18.87
C MET A 252 -3.97 -3.47 -17.90
N PRO A 253 -3.55 -3.46 -16.62
CA PRO A 253 -3.85 -2.33 -15.75
C PRO A 253 -3.43 -1.00 -16.40
N PRO A 254 -4.27 0.05 -16.35
CA PRO A 254 -3.85 1.35 -16.86
C PRO A 254 -2.67 1.89 -16.06
N ALA A 255 -1.76 2.58 -16.77
CA ALA A 255 -0.66 3.31 -16.17
C ALA A 255 -1.21 4.33 -15.16
N ARG A 256 -0.66 4.32 -13.95
CA ARG A 256 -1.15 5.06 -12.79
C ARG A 256 0.00 5.35 -11.83
N GLN A 257 -0.15 6.41 -11.05
CA GLN A 257 0.74 6.78 -9.96
C GLN A 257 0.07 6.48 -8.63
N GLN A 258 0.86 6.37 -7.56
CA GLN A 258 0.38 6.23 -6.17
C GLN A 258 -0.66 5.13 -5.97
N ALA A 259 -0.57 4.03 -6.74
CA ALA A 259 -1.42 2.89 -6.51
C ALA A 259 -0.96 2.14 -5.26
N ALA A 260 -1.90 1.62 -4.50
CA ALA A 260 -1.57 0.72 -3.42
C ALA A 260 -1.23 -0.65 -3.99
N ILE A 261 -0.14 -1.26 -3.51
CA ILE A 261 0.31 -2.57 -3.97
C ILE A 261 0.69 -3.39 -2.75
N ASP A 262 0.24 -4.64 -2.71
CA ASP A 262 0.67 -5.63 -1.72
C ASP A 262 0.49 -7.04 -2.29
N SER A 263 1.07 -8.06 -1.66
CA SER A 263 0.92 -9.46 -2.05
C SER A 263 0.16 -10.27 -1.01
N THR A 264 -0.67 -11.20 -1.45
CA THR A 264 -1.24 -12.25 -0.59
C THR A 264 -1.21 -13.57 -1.33
N SER A 265 -0.80 -14.65 -0.67
CA SER A 265 -0.81 -16.06 -1.13
C SER A 265 -1.27 -16.31 -2.57
N GLY A 266 -0.34 -16.08 -3.51
CA GLY A 266 -0.50 -16.35 -4.94
C GLY A 266 -0.92 -15.17 -5.81
N TYR A 267 -1.10 -13.98 -5.25
CA TYR A 267 -1.46 -12.75 -5.97
C TYR A 267 -0.59 -11.56 -5.57
N ILE A 268 -0.31 -10.69 -6.54
CA ILE A 268 -0.04 -9.26 -6.28
C ILE A 268 -1.33 -8.49 -6.53
N LEU A 269 -1.74 -7.68 -5.55
CA LEU A 269 -2.93 -6.84 -5.60
C LEU A 269 -2.50 -5.42 -5.92
N VAL A 270 -3.25 -4.76 -6.80
CA VAL A 270 -3.13 -3.33 -7.08
C VAL A 270 -4.49 -2.70 -6.86
N ALA A 271 -4.55 -1.64 -6.05
CA ALA A 271 -5.78 -0.91 -5.77
C ALA A 271 -5.60 0.58 -6.02
N GLY A 272 -6.50 1.16 -6.82
CA GLY A 272 -6.64 2.60 -6.95
C GLY A 272 -5.41 3.27 -7.52
N GLY A 273 -5.00 4.39 -6.91
CA GLY A 273 -4.02 5.31 -7.48
C GLY A 273 -4.67 6.32 -8.41
N GLU A 274 -3.86 7.02 -9.19
CA GLU A 274 -4.32 8.16 -9.97
C GLU A 274 -3.64 8.28 -11.34
N ILE A 275 -4.34 8.97 -12.24
CA ILE A 275 -3.84 9.33 -13.57
C ILE A 275 -3.85 10.85 -13.66
N ASP A 276 -2.68 11.44 -13.89
CA ASP A 276 -2.54 12.89 -14.14
C ASP A 276 -2.63 13.18 -15.64
N TYR A 277 -3.63 13.96 -16.02
CA TYR A 277 -3.84 14.47 -17.38
C TYR A 277 -3.31 15.91 -17.56
N GLY A 278 -2.19 16.25 -16.94
CA GLY A 278 -1.56 17.57 -17.06
C GLY A 278 -2.24 18.63 -16.18
N GLY A 279 -2.47 18.29 -14.91
CA GLY A 279 -3.12 19.14 -13.91
C GLY A 279 -4.57 18.77 -13.61
N ASN A 280 -5.10 17.74 -14.27
CA ASN A 280 -6.38 17.12 -13.93
C ASN A 280 -6.14 15.68 -13.49
N VAL A 281 -6.29 15.43 -12.18
CA VAL A 281 -6.03 14.14 -11.57
C VAL A 281 -7.31 13.32 -11.52
N GLN A 282 -7.31 12.18 -12.21
CA GLN A 282 -8.37 11.17 -12.09
C GLN A 282 -7.96 10.10 -11.08
N ARG A 283 -8.69 10.01 -9.98
CA ARG A 283 -8.51 8.93 -8.99
C ARG A 283 -9.24 7.67 -9.44
N LEU A 284 -8.56 6.54 -9.32
CA LEU A 284 -9.06 5.24 -9.72
C LEU A 284 -9.66 4.51 -8.51
N SER A 285 -10.73 3.75 -8.76
CA SER A 285 -11.43 2.96 -7.73
C SER A 285 -11.40 1.46 -8.03
N ASP A 286 -10.66 1.03 -9.04
CA ASP A 286 -10.58 -0.35 -9.48
C ASP A 286 -9.55 -1.17 -8.68
N TYR A 287 -9.72 -2.50 -8.74
CA TYR A 287 -8.75 -3.46 -8.23
C TYR A 287 -8.25 -4.36 -9.36
N TRP A 288 -6.96 -4.65 -9.34
CA TRP A 288 -6.31 -5.60 -10.23
C TRP A 288 -5.56 -6.64 -9.41
N VAL A 289 -5.49 -7.86 -9.93
CA VAL A 289 -4.66 -8.92 -9.36
C VAL A 289 -3.77 -9.52 -10.44
N LEU A 290 -2.51 -9.77 -10.12
CA LEU A 290 -1.60 -10.60 -10.92
C LEU A 290 -1.56 -11.99 -10.30
N ASP A 291 -2.05 -13.01 -11.01
CA ASP A 291 -1.89 -14.41 -10.60
C ASP A 291 -0.41 -14.81 -10.73
N LEU A 292 0.23 -15.18 -9.62
CA LEU A 292 1.66 -15.48 -9.58
C LEU A 292 2.03 -16.88 -10.09
N THR A 293 1.05 -17.68 -10.48
CA THR A 293 1.26 -18.97 -11.16
C THR A 293 1.17 -18.83 -12.68
N SER A 294 0.18 -18.09 -13.18
CA SER A 294 -0.01 -17.88 -14.63
C SER A 294 0.60 -16.59 -15.16
N PHE A 295 1.05 -15.71 -14.26
CA PHE A 295 1.50 -14.34 -14.56
C PHE A 295 0.47 -13.56 -15.37
N GLN A 296 -0.81 -13.76 -15.10
CA GLN A 296 -1.90 -13.08 -15.80
C GLN A 296 -2.57 -12.04 -14.90
N TRP A 297 -2.66 -10.81 -15.40
CA TRP A 297 -3.47 -9.76 -14.80
C TRP A 297 -4.95 -10.04 -14.98
N GLN A 298 -5.73 -9.74 -13.95
CA GLN A 298 -7.18 -9.82 -13.96
C GLN A 298 -7.76 -8.58 -13.30
N GLN A 299 -8.70 -7.92 -13.96
CA GLN A 299 -9.46 -6.86 -13.32
C GLN A 299 -10.52 -7.50 -12.43
N VAL A 300 -10.56 -7.11 -11.17
CA VAL A 300 -11.59 -7.58 -10.24
C VAL A 300 -12.89 -6.83 -10.57
N PRO A 301 -14.04 -7.51 -10.71
CA PRO A 301 -15.32 -6.89 -10.99
C PRO A 301 -15.93 -6.28 -9.72
N SER A 302 -15.20 -5.38 -9.08
CA SER A 302 -15.58 -4.63 -7.88
C SER A 302 -14.83 -3.30 -7.88
N SER A 303 -15.34 -2.33 -7.14
CA SER A 303 -14.72 -1.01 -7.01
C SER A 303 -14.78 -0.53 -5.57
N MET A 304 -13.82 0.33 -5.21
CA MET A 304 -13.87 1.05 -3.94
C MET A 304 -15.14 1.90 -3.85
N PRO A 305 -15.78 1.95 -2.67
CA PRO A 305 -16.89 2.86 -2.45
C PRO A 305 -16.47 4.34 -2.52
N ILE A 306 -15.20 4.62 -2.20
CA ILE A 306 -14.59 5.95 -2.29
C ILE A 306 -13.16 5.83 -2.84
N PRO A 307 -12.75 6.66 -3.82
CA PRO A 307 -11.37 6.71 -4.25
C PRO A 307 -10.53 7.44 -3.19
N LEU A 308 -9.40 6.84 -2.80
CA LEU A 308 -8.49 7.40 -1.81
C LEU A 308 -7.32 8.12 -2.48
N ILE A 309 -6.73 9.08 -1.77
CA ILE A 309 -5.47 9.73 -2.08
C ILE A 309 -4.35 8.93 -1.43
N GLU A 310 -3.27 8.69 -2.19
CA GLU A 310 -2.12 7.89 -1.73
C GLU A 310 -2.54 6.60 -1.00
N PRO A 311 -3.41 5.77 -1.62
CA PRO A 311 -3.88 4.55 -0.99
C PRO A 311 -2.71 3.61 -0.66
N ARG A 312 -2.86 2.89 0.45
CA ARG A 312 -1.97 1.83 0.93
C ARG A 312 -2.76 0.57 1.22
N LEU A 313 -2.13 -0.58 0.99
CA LEU A 313 -2.74 -1.88 1.19
C LEU A 313 -2.03 -2.62 2.31
N THR A 314 -2.83 -3.29 3.14
CA THR A 314 -2.38 -4.29 4.10
C THR A 314 -3.18 -5.56 3.84
N THR A 315 -2.52 -6.60 3.36
CA THR A 315 -3.06 -7.96 3.34
C THR A 315 -2.84 -8.62 4.71
N THR A 316 -3.77 -9.49 5.12
CA THR A 316 -3.78 -10.05 6.48
C THR A 316 -3.92 -11.56 6.46
N TYR A 317 -3.50 -12.20 7.55
CA TYR A 317 -3.62 -13.65 7.70
C TYR A 317 -5.07 -14.14 7.89
N SER A 318 -6.01 -13.25 8.21
CA SER A 318 -7.44 -13.57 8.25
C SER A 318 -8.08 -13.64 6.86
N GLY A 319 -7.36 -13.22 5.82
CA GLY A 319 -7.89 -13.07 4.46
C GLY A 319 -8.64 -11.77 4.23
N ASN A 320 -8.69 -10.86 5.22
CA ASN A 320 -9.07 -9.48 5.00
C ASN A 320 -7.94 -8.74 4.27
N VAL A 321 -8.32 -7.73 3.51
CA VAL A 321 -7.41 -6.73 2.95
C VAL A 321 -7.89 -5.36 3.41
N TYR A 322 -7.00 -4.56 3.98
CA TYR A 322 -7.31 -3.21 4.41
C TYR A 322 -6.68 -2.23 3.44
N LEU A 323 -7.51 -1.45 2.78
CA LEU A 323 -7.09 -0.35 1.94
C LEU A 323 -7.32 0.94 2.70
N TRP A 324 -6.27 1.72 2.93
CA TRP A 324 -6.34 2.92 3.75
C TRP A 324 -5.57 4.06 3.11
N GLY A 325 -5.97 5.28 3.39
CA GLY A 325 -5.39 6.45 2.74
C GLY A 325 -6.23 7.69 2.98
N ASP A 326 -5.81 8.76 2.33
CA ASP A 326 -6.32 10.10 2.56
C ASP A 326 -7.62 10.35 1.77
N PHE A 327 -8.47 11.21 2.31
CA PHE A 327 -9.70 11.64 1.69
C PHE A 327 -9.97 13.12 2.01
N ASP A 328 -10.09 13.92 0.96
CA ASP A 328 -10.09 15.39 1.03
C ASP A 328 -11.50 16.00 1.13
N GLN A 329 -12.56 15.20 1.10
CA GLN A 329 -13.93 15.71 1.26
C GLN A 329 -14.30 15.88 2.75
N PRO A 330 -15.02 16.95 3.09
CA PRO A 330 -15.40 17.22 4.47
C PRO A 330 -16.31 16.12 5.04
N LEU A 331 -16.04 15.72 6.29
CA LEU A 331 -16.89 14.77 7.02
C LEU A 331 -17.81 15.52 7.99
N PRO A 332 -19.13 15.22 8.01
CA PRO A 332 -20.05 15.82 8.98
C PRO A 332 -19.57 15.61 10.43
N GLY A 333 -19.48 16.68 11.20
CA GLY A 333 -19.09 16.63 12.61
C GLY A 333 -17.58 16.46 12.86
N MET A 334 -16.75 16.49 11.82
CA MET A 334 -15.29 16.46 11.93
C MET A 334 -14.66 17.83 11.59
N PRO A 335 -13.47 18.13 12.13
CA PRO A 335 -12.70 19.30 11.70
C PRO A 335 -12.42 19.27 10.20
N HIS A 336 -12.31 20.43 9.55
CA HIS A 336 -11.85 20.50 8.16
C HIS A 336 -10.42 19.94 8.04
N GLY A 337 -10.18 19.16 6.98
CA GLY A 337 -8.85 18.62 6.65
C GLY A 337 -8.96 17.36 5.80
N THR A 338 -7.80 16.79 5.48
CA THR A 338 -7.71 15.46 4.87
C THR A 338 -7.82 14.39 5.96
N HIS A 339 -8.72 13.43 5.76
CA HIS A 339 -9.03 12.40 6.73
C HIS A 339 -8.59 11.02 6.27
N LEU A 340 -8.06 10.22 7.20
CA LEU A 340 -7.85 8.80 6.99
C LEU A 340 -9.19 8.09 6.76
N ARG A 341 -9.29 7.37 5.65
CA ARG A 341 -10.33 6.37 5.38
C ARG A 341 -9.71 4.98 5.37
N ILE A 342 -10.51 4.00 5.81
CA ILE A 342 -10.12 2.61 5.94
C ILE A 342 -11.24 1.78 5.34
N LEU A 343 -10.91 1.06 4.28
CA LEU A 343 -11.79 0.15 3.58
C LEU A 343 -11.38 -1.28 3.92
N ARG A 344 -12.31 -2.05 4.47
CA ARG A 344 -12.14 -3.49 4.65
C ARG A 344 -12.64 -4.20 3.40
N ILE A 345 -11.76 -4.94 2.76
CA ILE A 345 -12.04 -5.68 1.54
C ILE A 345 -11.95 -7.17 1.83
N ARG A 346 -12.92 -7.92 1.34
CA ARG A 346 -13.04 -9.38 1.49
C ARG A 346 -13.29 -10.05 0.16
N GLY A 347 -12.94 -11.32 0.07
CA GLY A 347 -13.30 -12.13 -1.09
C GLY A 347 -12.37 -11.97 -2.29
N PHE A 348 -11.15 -11.44 -2.09
CA PHE A 348 -10.07 -11.51 -3.08
C PHE A 348 -9.67 -12.95 -3.46
N GLY A 349 -10.37 -13.97 -2.92
CA GLY A 349 -10.26 -15.36 -3.35
C GLY A 349 -8.82 -15.82 -3.28
N GLN A 350 -8.26 -15.93 -2.08
CA GLN A 350 -6.93 -16.51 -1.91
C GLN A 350 -6.89 -17.86 -2.62
N LYS A 351 -5.96 -18.02 -3.57
CA LYS A 351 -5.83 -19.26 -4.35
C LYS A 351 -5.50 -20.44 -3.45
N ALA A 352 -4.79 -20.15 -2.35
CA ALA A 352 -4.63 -20.99 -1.19
C ALA A 352 -4.66 -20.10 0.06
N ALA A 353 -5.26 -20.57 1.15
CA ALA A 353 -5.04 -19.91 2.44
C ALA A 353 -3.52 -19.88 2.72
N PRO A 354 -2.96 -18.77 3.25
CA PRO A 354 -1.57 -18.74 3.64
C PRO A 354 -1.27 -19.95 4.56
N PRO A 355 -0.33 -20.83 4.22
CA PRO A 355 -0.03 -21.99 5.05
C PRO A 355 0.35 -21.56 6.46
N SER A 356 0.07 -22.36 7.48
CA SER A 356 0.66 -22.11 8.81
C SER A 356 2.18 -22.22 8.69
N TYR A 357 2.93 -21.57 9.59
CA TYR A 357 4.39 -21.68 9.58
C TYR A 357 4.85 -23.15 9.65
N ASP A 358 4.17 -23.97 10.46
CA ASP A 358 4.45 -25.41 10.55
C ASP A 358 4.13 -26.15 9.23
N ALA A 359 3.01 -25.82 8.57
CA ALA A 359 2.64 -26.44 7.30
C ALA A 359 3.62 -26.06 6.17
N ALA A 360 4.12 -24.84 6.17
CA ALA A 360 5.07 -24.37 5.16
C ALA A 360 6.50 -24.86 5.39
N THR A 361 6.94 -24.99 6.64
CA THR A 361 8.27 -25.55 6.96
C THR A 361 8.34 -27.07 6.83
N SER A 362 7.21 -27.77 6.96
CA SER A 362 7.11 -29.23 6.74
C SER A 362 6.81 -29.64 5.30
N ALA A 363 6.25 -28.74 4.48
CA ALA A 363 5.96 -28.98 3.08
C ALA A 363 7.12 -28.53 2.16
N SER A 364 8.21 -29.29 2.15
CA SER A 364 8.98 -29.48 0.91
C SER A 364 8.65 -30.88 0.40
N PRO A 365 8.10 -31.03 -0.82
CA PRO A 365 8.64 -30.43 -2.03
C PRO A 365 7.57 -29.77 -2.92
N TYR A 366 7.80 -28.51 -3.34
CA TYR A 366 7.31 -28.12 -4.67
C TYR A 366 7.87 -29.11 -5.70
N PRO A 367 7.13 -29.47 -6.76
CA PRO A 367 7.65 -30.36 -7.77
C PRO A 367 8.93 -29.74 -8.31
N SER A 368 10.07 -30.38 -8.01
CA SER A 368 11.31 -30.14 -8.71
C SER A 368 10.97 -30.25 -10.18
N VAL A 369 11.13 -29.16 -10.93
CA VAL A 369 11.18 -29.23 -12.37
C VAL A 369 12.35 -30.16 -12.68
N THR A 370 12.03 -31.42 -12.98
CA THR A 370 12.99 -32.41 -13.45
C THR A 370 13.80 -31.77 -14.57
N PRO A 371 15.14 -31.89 -14.57
CA PRO A 371 15.96 -31.32 -15.63
C PRO A 371 15.68 -32.12 -16.91
N SER A 372 14.80 -31.58 -17.75
CA SER A 372 14.62 -32.04 -19.12
C SER A 372 15.57 -31.25 -20.05
N PRO A 373 16.02 -31.88 -21.14
CA PRO A 373 17.36 -31.71 -21.66
C PRO A 373 17.55 -30.38 -22.40
N THR A 374 18.78 -29.85 -22.26
CA THR A 374 19.45 -28.88 -23.15
C THR A 374 18.63 -28.39 -24.34
N TYR A 375 17.99 -27.23 -24.19
CA TYR A 375 17.55 -26.39 -25.31
C TYR A 375 18.43 -25.14 -25.38
N PRO A 376 18.69 -24.62 -26.60
CA PRO A 376 19.75 -23.66 -26.85
C PRO A 376 19.41 -22.30 -26.26
N SER A 377 20.45 -21.61 -25.78
CA SER A 377 20.43 -20.24 -25.28
C SER A 377 19.54 -19.33 -26.14
N GLN A 378 18.39 -18.92 -25.60
CA GLN A 378 17.61 -17.81 -26.12
C GLN A 378 18.38 -16.50 -25.85
N PRO A 379 18.45 -15.58 -26.82
CA PRO A 379 19.13 -14.31 -26.63
C PRO A 379 18.39 -13.46 -25.58
N ILE A 380 19.16 -12.78 -24.74
CA ILE A 380 18.71 -11.74 -23.83
C ILE A 380 17.82 -10.77 -24.62
N ALA A 381 16.55 -10.64 -24.22
CA ALA A 381 15.64 -9.69 -24.84
C ALA A 381 16.22 -8.27 -24.69
N PRO A 382 16.40 -7.50 -25.78
CA PRO A 382 16.95 -6.16 -25.69
C PRO A 382 15.99 -5.25 -24.92
N TYR A 383 16.55 -4.36 -24.09
CA TYR A 383 15.82 -3.26 -23.46
C TYR A 383 15.01 -2.50 -24.51
N PRO A 384 13.66 -2.42 -24.41
CA PRO A 384 12.90 -1.58 -25.30
C PRO A 384 13.07 -0.11 -24.90
N GLN A 385 13.55 0.70 -25.84
CA GLN A 385 13.60 2.18 -25.74
C GLN A 385 12.23 2.84 -26.00
N SER A 386 11.11 2.12 -25.83
CA SER A 386 9.79 2.67 -26.05
C SER A 386 9.37 3.55 -24.88
N ALA A 387 9.21 4.84 -25.16
CA ALA A 387 8.55 5.83 -24.30
C ALA A 387 7.18 5.31 -23.80
N PRO A 388 6.65 5.85 -22.67
CA PRO A 388 5.33 5.49 -22.18
C PRO A 388 4.32 5.63 -23.31
N ALA A 389 3.59 4.55 -23.59
CA ALA A 389 2.50 4.60 -24.55
C ALA A 389 1.38 5.46 -23.95
N HIS A 390 1.43 6.77 -24.20
CA HIS A 390 0.21 7.55 -24.28
C HIS A 390 -0.71 6.85 -25.29
N PRO A 391 -2.00 6.64 -24.99
CA PRO A 391 -2.88 5.96 -25.93
C PRO A 391 -2.87 6.73 -27.26
N PRO A 392 -2.66 6.06 -28.40
CA PRO A 392 -2.76 6.70 -29.70
C PRO A 392 -4.19 7.19 -29.88
N ALA A 393 -4.33 8.46 -30.25
CA ALA A 393 -5.60 9.01 -30.70
C ALA A 393 -6.02 8.26 -31.97
N GLY A 394 -7.00 7.37 -31.82
CA GLY A 394 -7.68 6.70 -32.93
C GLY A 394 -7.29 5.25 -33.11
N GLN A 395 -8.03 4.35 -32.44
CA GLN A 395 -8.58 3.13 -33.03
C GLN A 395 -9.58 2.51 -32.04
N ASN A 396 -10.74 2.13 -32.58
CA ASN A 396 -11.97 1.78 -31.86
C ASN A 396 -11.75 0.70 -30.79
N ALA A 397 -11.72 1.11 -29.52
CA ALA A 397 -12.04 0.23 -28.40
C ALA A 397 -13.56 -0.05 -28.38
N PRO A 398 -14.02 -1.26 -28.03
CA PRO A 398 -15.44 -1.56 -27.88
C PRO A 398 -16.07 -0.64 -26.84
N ALA A 399 -17.29 -0.16 -27.13
CA ALA A 399 -17.99 0.82 -26.32
C ALA A 399 -18.17 0.33 -24.87
N TYR A 400 -17.74 1.17 -23.93
CA TYR A 400 -18.15 1.10 -22.53
C TYR A 400 -19.69 1.03 -22.43
N PRO A 401 -20.27 0.29 -21.48
CA PRO A 401 -21.69 0.44 -21.16
C PRO A 401 -21.91 1.86 -20.64
N SER A 402 -22.40 2.74 -21.51
CA SER A 402 -22.82 4.08 -21.14
C SER A 402 -24.17 3.98 -20.44
N TYR A 403 -24.24 4.57 -19.26
CA TYR A 403 -25.50 4.88 -18.62
C TYR A 403 -26.19 5.96 -19.48
N ALA A 404 -27.39 5.67 -19.98
CA ALA A 404 -28.16 6.57 -20.82
C ALA A 404 -29.01 7.53 -19.96
N PRO A 405 -28.89 8.85 -20.09
CA PRO A 405 -29.95 9.78 -19.71
C PRO A 405 -30.92 9.94 -20.89
N ASN A 406 -32.22 9.83 -20.61
CA ASN A 406 -33.31 10.03 -21.56
C ASN A 406 -33.29 11.49 -22.12
N PRO A 407 -33.78 11.75 -23.34
CA PRO A 407 -33.40 12.91 -24.14
C PRO A 407 -34.31 14.13 -23.92
N ALA A 408 -33.72 15.33 -24.01
CA ALA A 408 -34.46 16.55 -24.33
C ALA A 408 -33.57 17.49 -25.18
N ALA A 409 -34.23 18.11 -26.16
CA ALA A 409 -33.75 18.97 -27.25
C ALA A 409 -32.73 20.04 -26.82
N GLY A 410 -31.79 20.51 -27.62
CA GLY A 410 -31.63 20.57 -29.08
C GLY A 410 -30.85 21.86 -29.39
N TYR A 411 -30.15 21.86 -30.52
CA TYR A 411 -29.58 23.02 -31.24
C TYR A 411 -28.18 23.60 -30.87
N SER A 412 -27.28 23.35 -31.82
CA SER A 412 -26.36 24.28 -32.53
C SER A 412 -25.16 24.91 -31.82
N ALA A 413 -23.97 24.49 -32.28
CA ALA A 413 -22.77 25.34 -32.46
C ALA A 413 -23.11 26.55 -33.37
N PRO A 414 -22.41 27.72 -33.35
CA PRO A 414 -20.94 27.82 -33.47
C PRO A 414 -20.23 29.04 -32.82
N GLY A 415 -18.89 28.99 -32.73
CA GLY A 415 -18.02 30.09 -33.16
C GLY A 415 -17.44 31.09 -32.14
N ALA A 416 -16.10 31.25 -32.24
CA ALA A 416 -15.30 32.47 -32.10
C ALA A 416 -15.11 33.18 -30.73
N MET A 417 -13.83 33.35 -30.36
CA MET A 417 -13.28 34.43 -29.51
C MET A 417 -13.68 35.83 -30.04
N PRO A 418 -13.84 36.89 -29.19
CA PRO A 418 -12.71 37.52 -28.48
C PRO A 418 -12.98 38.29 -27.15
N GLN A 419 -11.86 38.67 -26.51
CA GLN A 419 -11.57 39.91 -25.74
C GLN A 419 -12.26 40.26 -24.39
N GLN A 420 -11.37 40.44 -23.38
CA GLN A 420 -11.24 41.51 -22.36
C GLN A 420 -12.49 42.30 -21.90
N GLY A 421 -12.70 42.34 -20.58
CA GLY A 421 -13.35 43.51 -19.95
C GLY A 421 -13.96 43.29 -18.55
N ALA A 422 -13.29 43.88 -17.55
CA ALA A 422 -13.84 44.59 -16.39
C ALA A 422 -14.70 43.88 -15.31
N TYR A 423 -14.23 44.09 -14.08
CA TYR A 423 -14.89 43.97 -12.79
C TYR A 423 -16.25 44.70 -12.71
N GLN A 424 -17.25 44.06 -12.10
CA GLN A 424 -18.24 44.72 -11.23
C GLN A 424 -19.09 43.69 -10.45
N ALA A 425 -19.04 43.77 -9.12
CA ALA A 425 -20.08 43.24 -8.21
C ALA A 425 -21.19 44.30 -8.06
N PRO A 426 -22.44 43.95 -7.69
CA PRO A 426 -22.76 43.87 -6.25
C PRO A 426 -23.94 42.94 -5.83
N GLY A 427 -23.86 42.41 -4.60
CA GLY A 427 -24.94 42.49 -3.60
C GLY A 427 -26.12 41.50 -3.62
N PRO A 428 -26.86 41.36 -2.50
CA PRO A 428 -27.34 40.08 -1.95
C PRO A 428 -28.88 39.90 -1.94
N SER A 429 -29.37 38.67 -1.70
CA SER A 429 -30.78 38.43 -1.29
C SER A 429 -30.95 37.16 -0.45
N TYR A 430 -31.97 37.20 0.41
CA TYR A 430 -32.25 36.41 1.62
C TYR A 430 -33.43 35.44 1.44
N GLY A 431 -33.47 34.35 2.21
CA GLY A 431 -34.63 33.45 2.46
C GLY A 431 -34.69 32.22 1.54
N GLY A 432 -34.97 30.98 1.95
CA GLY A 432 -35.53 30.37 3.17
C GLY A 432 -36.28 29.08 2.71
N ASP A 433 -36.30 28.05 3.57
CA ASP A 433 -37.05 26.77 3.50
C ASP A 433 -36.37 25.46 2.99
N TYR A 434 -36.36 24.47 3.90
CA TYR A 434 -36.05 23.03 3.79
C TYR A 434 -37.26 22.23 3.25
N PRO A 435 -37.20 20.89 3.06
CA PRO A 435 -36.14 20.04 2.51
C PRO A 435 -36.65 19.20 1.32
N ARG A 436 -35.77 18.81 0.39
CA ARG A 436 -36.05 17.70 -0.53
C ARG A 436 -34.82 16.82 -0.70
N GLN A 437 -34.94 15.58 -0.23
CA GLN A 437 -34.15 14.44 -0.69
C GLN A 437 -34.34 14.31 -2.19
N ASP A 438 -33.24 14.29 -2.95
CA ASP A 438 -33.09 13.45 -4.15
C ASP A 438 -31.62 13.49 -4.61
N GLY A 439 -31.11 12.31 -4.99
CA GLY A 439 -29.71 12.08 -5.30
C GLY A 439 -29.19 12.94 -6.46
N GLN A 440 -28.02 13.55 -6.26
CA GLN A 440 -27.27 14.20 -7.31
C GLN A 440 -25.80 13.82 -7.22
N GLY A 441 -25.25 13.36 -8.34
CA GLY A 441 -23.80 13.33 -8.55
C GLY A 441 -23.28 14.77 -8.48
N TYR A 442 -22.40 15.02 -7.52
CA TYR A 442 -21.87 16.36 -7.26
C TYR A 442 -20.58 16.57 -8.07
N HIS A 443 -20.63 17.55 -8.97
CA HIS A 443 -19.43 18.20 -9.49
C HIS A 443 -18.73 18.93 -8.33
N ALA A 444 -17.42 18.69 -8.17
CA ALA A 444 -16.60 19.41 -7.22
C ALA A 444 -16.66 20.93 -7.49
N PRO A 445 -16.79 21.79 -6.46
CA PRO A 445 -16.70 23.22 -6.65
C PRO A 445 -15.31 23.61 -7.16
N PRO A 446 -15.19 24.60 -8.06
CA PRO A 446 -13.89 25.09 -8.50
C PRO A 446 -13.19 25.78 -7.32
N GLY A 447 -12.09 25.19 -6.84
CA GLY A 447 -11.26 25.80 -5.78
C GLY A 447 -10.65 24.84 -4.74
N GLN A 448 -10.92 23.53 -4.80
CA GLN A 448 -10.25 22.55 -3.93
C GLN A 448 -9.32 21.69 -4.77
N GLN A 449 -8.12 22.19 -5.02
CA GLN A 449 -7.02 21.34 -5.46
C GLN A 449 -6.60 20.49 -4.27
N ALA A 450 -6.53 19.18 -4.46
CA ALA A 450 -5.93 18.29 -3.49
C ALA A 450 -4.50 18.77 -3.21
N TYR A 451 -4.16 18.94 -1.95
CA TYR A 451 -2.83 19.39 -1.58
C TYR A 451 -1.89 18.19 -1.69
N TYR A 452 -1.03 18.20 -2.70
CA TYR A 452 0.11 17.28 -2.80
C TYR A 452 1.35 18.00 -2.28
N PRO A 453 2.16 17.39 -1.42
CA PRO A 453 3.47 17.94 -1.10
C PRO A 453 4.31 18.10 -2.39
N PRO A 454 5.17 19.13 -2.49
CA PRO A 454 6.02 19.33 -3.67
C PRO A 454 6.86 18.08 -3.97
N GLN A 455 6.75 17.56 -5.20
CA GLN A 455 7.51 16.40 -5.64
C GLN A 455 8.98 16.78 -5.91
N GLU A 456 9.80 16.95 -4.87
CA GLU A 456 11.25 16.85 -5.04
C GLU A 456 11.61 15.40 -5.37
N LYS A 457 12.58 15.19 -6.28
CA LYS A 457 12.96 13.88 -6.83
C LYS A 457 12.90 12.77 -5.76
N LYS A 458 11.82 12.00 -5.79
CA LYS A 458 11.52 10.95 -4.81
C LYS A 458 12.71 9.99 -4.77
N LYS A 459 13.43 9.93 -3.64
CA LYS A 459 14.24 8.74 -3.34
C LYS A 459 13.27 7.57 -3.22
N LYS A 460 13.68 6.38 -3.67
CA LYS A 460 12.93 5.12 -3.48
C LYS A 460 13.03 4.71 -2.00
N ASP A 461 12.50 5.53 -1.11
CA ASP A 461 12.17 5.07 0.22
C ASP A 461 10.97 4.14 0.03
N CYS A 462 11.07 2.88 0.46
CA CYS A 462 10.02 1.85 0.38
C CYS A 462 8.86 2.12 1.36
N SER A 463 8.55 3.39 1.49
CA SER A 463 7.50 4.07 2.24
C SER A 463 7.50 5.46 1.60
N ILE A 464 6.65 5.74 0.60
CA ILE A 464 6.71 7.08 0.02
C ILE A 464 6.04 8.06 1.00
N MET A 465 6.95 8.85 1.60
CA MET A 465 6.91 10.19 2.23
C MET A 465 5.73 10.58 3.10
#